data_AF-A0A537PJI5-F1
#
_entry.id   AF-A0A537PJI5-F1
#
_cell.length_a   1.000
_cell.length_b   1.000
_cell.length_c   1.000
_cell.angle_alpha   90.00
_cell.angle_beta   90.00
_cell.angle_gamma   90.00
#
_symmetry.space_group_name_H-M   'P 1'
#
loop_
_entity.id
_entity.type
_entity.pdbx_description
1 polymer ?
#
loop_
_entity_poly.entity_id
_entity_poly.type
_entity_poly.pdbx_seq_one_letter_code
_entity_poly.pdbx_strand_id
1 'polypeptide(L)'
;ATLIGALREEAWSRGRLCSRVRAGKAEPGAKFADYFEFSEPLAKLPSHRILALFRGEKEEVLTLELVSDRAAPDRGEPSAFERQIANRFKIADRGRPGDRWLIDTVRLAWRTRILVHIESDLRLRLWQAAEDVAVQVFAGNLRDLLLASPAGARPTMGLDPGYRTGVKVAVITGTGQVATTTTIYPHEPQRRWDESIAQLARLAREHRVELIAIGNGTASRETDRLGAELIRLHPELGLTKVVVSEAGASVYSASAFASQELPGLDVSLRGAVSIARRLQDPLAELVKIDPQSIGVGQYQHDLGEHKLSRALDAVVEDCVNAVGVDVNTASTPLLSRVSGIGEGLARCIVSYREAHGPFGTRAVLKKVPRLGPKAFELSAGFLRIRNGDDPVDASGVHPEAYPVVRRILAATKSQLERLIGDTSVLRQLEPEAFTDAVFGIPTVTDILRELEKPGRDPRPAFKTANFREGV
;
A
#
# COMPACT_ATOMS: atom_id res chain seq x y z
N ALA A 1 -30.01 -3.69 -29.03
CA ALA A 1 -28.91 -4.26 -28.22
C ALA A 1 -28.00 -5.18 -29.05
N THR A 2 -28.51 -6.20 -29.75
CA THR A 2 -27.69 -7.26 -30.39
C THR A 2 -26.72 -6.77 -31.49
N LEU A 3 -27.13 -5.84 -32.38
CA LEU A 3 -26.25 -5.34 -33.45
C LEU A 3 -25.06 -4.53 -32.88
N ILE A 4 -25.35 -3.55 -32.02
CA ILE A 4 -24.31 -2.69 -31.42
C ILE A 4 -23.32 -3.52 -30.60
N GLY A 5 -23.80 -4.51 -29.84
CA GLY A 5 -22.93 -5.42 -29.10
C GLY A 5 -21.98 -6.20 -30.01
N ALA A 6 -22.48 -6.77 -31.11
CA ALA A 6 -21.64 -7.49 -32.07
C ALA A 6 -20.58 -6.59 -32.73
N LEU A 7 -20.99 -5.40 -33.19
CA LEU A 7 -20.06 -4.42 -33.76
C LEU A 7 -19.00 -3.97 -32.75
N ARG A 8 -19.38 -3.82 -31.47
CA ARG A 8 -18.46 -3.45 -30.38
C ARG A 8 -17.42 -4.54 -30.13
N GLU A 9 -17.83 -5.80 -30.04
CA GLU A 9 -16.87 -6.90 -29.83
C GLU A 9 -15.96 -7.11 -31.05
N GLU A 10 -16.47 -6.92 -32.27
CA GLU A 10 -15.62 -6.94 -33.45
C GLU A 10 -14.60 -5.78 -33.43
N ALA A 11 -15.05 -4.56 -33.13
CA ALA A 11 -14.17 -3.40 -33.00
C ALA A 11 -13.15 -3.58 -31.87
N TRP A 12 -13.50 -4.23 -30.76
CA TRP A 12 -12.55 -4.59 -29.70
C TRP A 12 -11.47 -5.57 -30.19
N SER A 13 -11.87 -6.59 -30.95
CA SER A 13 -10.95 -7.63 -31.43
C SER A 13 -10.01 -7.16 -32.55
N ARG A 14 -10.51 -6.31 -33.45
CA ARG A 14 -9.78 -5.86 -34.66
C ARG A 14 -9.19 -4.46 -34.52
N GLY A 15 -9.75 -3.65 -33.64
CA GLY A 15 -9.42 -2.24 -33.51
C GLY A 15 -8.06 -2.00 -32.87
N ARG A 16 -7.58 -0.77 -33.06
CA ARG A 16 -6.31 -0.29 -32.52
C ARG A 16 -6.50 1.06 -31.85
N LEU A 17 -5.71 1.31 -30.81
CA LEU A 17 -5.53 2.64 -30.29
C LEU A 17 -4.30 3.24 -30.95
N CYS A 18 -4.47 4.38 -31.60
CA CYS A 18 -3.43 5.15 -32.23
C CYS A 18 -3.22 6.44 -31.45
N SER A 19 -1.98 6.92 -31.36
CA SER A 19 -1.69 8.24 -30.81
C SER A 19 -0.74 9.03 -31.70
N ARG A 20 -0.97 10.35 -31.73
CA ARG A 20 -0.12 11.32 -32.42
C ARG A 20 0.17 12.51 -31.51
N VAL A 21 1.39 13.03 -31.57
CA VAL A 21 1.73 14.29 -30.89
C VAL A 21 0.97 15.47 -31.50
N ARG A 22 0.49 16.37 -30.66
CA ARG A 22 -0.12 17.63 -31.11
C ARG A 22 0.96 18.61 -31.59
N ALA A 23 0.62 19.41 -32.60
CA ALA A 23 1.55 20.40 -33.16
C ALA A 23 2.08 21.34 -32.05
N GLY A 24 3.41 21.51 -31.99
CA GLY A 24 4.08 22.36 -31.00
C GLY A 24 4.21 21.77 -29.58
N LYS A 25 3.81 20.51 -29.34
CA LYS A 25 3.85 19.87 -28.01
C LYS A 25 4.97 18.83 -27.83
N ALA A 26 5.86 18.68 -28.81
CA ALA A 26 6.92 17.66 -28.78
C ALA A 26 7.97 17.90 -27.67
N GLU A 27 8.53 19.11 -27.55
CA GLU A 27 9.49 19.44 -26.48
C GLU A 27 8.90 19.40 -25.06
N PRO A 28 7.78 20.10 -24.75
CA PRO A 28 7.22 20.06 -23.40
C PRO A 28 6.65 18.67 -23.05
N GLY A 29 6.31 17.87 -24.07
CA GLY A 29 5.77 16.53 -23.97
C GLY A 29 6.80 15.41 -24.03
N ALA A 30 8.11 15.69 -23.91
CA ALA A 30 9.18 14.70 -24.12
C ALA A 30 9.03 13.41 -23.29
N LYS A 31 8.37 13.48 -22.12
CA LYS A 31 8.02 12.30 -21.29
C LYS A 31 7.07 11.30 -21.95
N PHE A 32 6.37 11.70 -23.03
CA PHE A 32 5.48 10.86 -23.84
C PHE A 32 6.07 10.54 -25.22
N ALA A 33 7.39 10.74 -25.43
CA ALA A 33 8.03 10.56 -26.73
C ALA A 33 7.75 9.18 -27.35
N ASP A 34 7.74 8.12 -26.55
CA ASP A 34 7.41 6.75 -26.97
C ASP A 34 5.99 6.61 -27.57
N TYR A 35 5.12 7.59 -27.32
CA TYR A 35 3.72 7.61 -27.75
C TYR A 35 3.41 8.72 -28.78
N PHE A 36 4.42 9.42 -29.30
CA PHE A 36 4.21 10.46 -30.32
C PHE A 36 3.75 9.91 -31.66
N GLU A 37 4.14 8.68 -31.99
CA GLU A 37 3.63 7.92 -33.11
C GLU A 37 3.49 6.46 -32.67
N PHE A 38 2.30 6.12 -32.18
CA PHE A 38 2.04 4.80 -31.59
C PHE A 38 0.75 4.21 -32.13
N SER A 39 0.73 2.89 -32.29
CA SER A 39 -0.44 2.14 -32.72
C SER A 39 -0.37 0.70 -32.22
N GLU A 40 -1.31 0.28 -31.37
CA GLU A 40 -1.38 -1.10 -30.87
C GLU A 40 -2.82 -1.65 -30.83
N PRO A 41 -3.01 -2.98 -30.94
CA PRO A 41 -4.33 -3.60 -30.82
C PRO A 41 -4.97 -3.37 -29.45
N LEU A 42 -6.26 -3.05 -29.40
CA LEU A 42 -6.99 -2.74 -28.16
C LEU A 42 -6.89 -3.88 -27.13
N ALA A 43 -7.14 -5.11 -27.56
CA ALA A 43 -7.14 -6.29 -26.69
C ALA A 43 -5.76 -6.68 -26.13
N LYS A 44 -4.66 -6.10 -26.64
CA LYS A 44 -3.28 -6.41 -26.21
C LYS A 44 -2.58 -5.25 -25.50
N LEU A 45 -3.25 -4.12 -25.34
CA LEU A 45 -2.67 -2.94 -24.70
C LEU A 45 -2.47 -3.21 -23.20
N PRO A 46 -1.23 -3.08 -22.69
CA PRO A 46 -0.98 -3.24 -21.27
C PRO A 46 -1.44 -2.00 -20.47
N SER A 47 -1.82 -2.22 -19.21
CA SER A 47 -2.38 -1.18 -18.32
C SER A 47 -1.52 0.10 -18.27
N HIS A 48 -0.21 0.00 -18.05
CA HIS A 48 0.68 1.16 -17.94
C HIS A 48 0.70 2.04 -19.22
N ARG A 49 0.59 1.44 -20.41
CA ARG A 49 0.54 2.20 -21.68
C ARG A 49 -0.80 2.89 -21.85
N ILE A 50 -1.89 2.20 -21.49
CA ILE A 50 -3.22 2.79 -21.50
C ILE A 50 -3.21 4.06 -20.63
N LEU A 51 -2.76 3.96 -19.38
CA LEU A 51 -2.69 5.11 -18.47
C LEU A 51 -1.80 6.24 -19.03
N ALA A 52 -0.63 5.92 -19.58
CA ALA A 52 0.25 6.91 -20.18
C ALA A 52 -0.39 7.63 -21.38
N LEU A 53 -1.09 6.91 -22.25
CA LEU A 53 -1.80 7.46 -23.42
C LEU A 53 -2.93 8.40 -22.99
N PHE A 54 -3.81 7.95 -22.08
CA PHE A 54 -4.90 8.76 -21.57
C PHE A 54 -4.41 10.00 -20.79
N ARG A 55 -3.30 9.87 -20.05
CA ARG A 55 -2.66 11.02 -19.40
C ARG A 55 -2.09 12.01 -20.43
N GLY A 56 -1.38 11.51 -21.45
CA GLY A 56 -0.84 12.36 -22.51
C GLY A 56 -1.94 13.11 -23.28
N GLU A 57 -3.11 12.51 -23.44
CA GLU A 57 -4.29 13.17 -24.00
C GLU A 57 -4.87 14.24 -23.06
N LYS A 58 -5.01 13.92 -21.76
CA LYS A 58 -5.49 14.84 -20.71
C LYS A 58 -4.58 16.05 -20.53
N GLU A 59 -3.27 15.87 -20.66
CA GLU A 59 -2.27 16.94 -20.64
C GLU A 59 -2.14 17.68 -21.99
N GLU A 60 -3.02 17.38 -22.96
CA GLU A 60 -3.05 17.99 -24.30
C GLU A 60 -1.76 17.85 -25.11
N VAL A 61 -0.98 16.80 -24.86
CA VAL A 61 0.24 16.47 -25.63
C VAL A 61 -0.10 15.52 -26.77
N LEU A 62 -0.97 14.55 -26.53
CA LEU A 62 -1.36 13.53 -27.50
C LEU A 62 -2.79 13.76 -28.02
N THR A 63 -3.03 13.26 -29.22
CA THR A 63 -4.37 12.99 -29.77
C THR A 63 -4.50 11.49 -29.89
N LEU A 64 -5.54 10.91 -29.28
CA LEU A 64 -5.83 9.49 -29.40
C LEU A 64 -6.95 9.27 -30.41
N GLU A 65 -6.77 8.26 -31.26
CA GLU A 65 -7.75 7.85 -32.25
C GLU A 65 -7.96 6.34 -32.14
N LEU A 66 -9.22 5.92 -32.08
CA LEU A 66 -9.58 4.52 -31.97
C LEU A 66 -10.01 4.00 -33.33
N VAL A 67 -9.09 3.33 -34.01
CA VAL A 67 -9.30 2.90 -35.39
C VAL A 67 -9.94 1.52 -35.39
N SER A 68 -11.19 1.43 -35.83
CA SER A 68 -12.01 0.21 -35.80
C SER A 68 -11.63 -0.84 -36.86
N ASP A 69 -10.95 -0.44 -37.95
CA ASP A 69 -10.49 -1.35 -39.01
C ASP A 69 -9.06 -1.03 -39.45
N ARG A 70 -8.26 -2.06 -39.76
CA ARG A 70 -6.85 -1.92 -40.17
C ARG A 70 -6.67 -1.20 -41.50
N ALA A 71 -7.65 -1.31 -42.38
CA ALA A 71 -7.68 -0.65 -43.68
C ALA A 71 -8.81 0.39 -43.66
N ALA A 72 -8.47 1.66 -43.86
CA ALA A 72 -9.49 2.61 -44.28
C ALA A 72 -10.02 2.11 -45.63
N PRO A 73 -11.35 2.00 -45.82
CA PRO A 73 -11.88 1.64 -47.13
C PRO A 73 -11.43 2.67 -48.16
N ASP A 74 -11.20 2.24 -49.40
CA ASP A 74 -10.93 3.15 -50.51
C ASP A 74 -12.04 4.20 -50.62
N ARG A 75 -11.70 5.39 -51.11
CA ARG A 75 -12.64 6.51 -51.20
C ARG A 75 -13.90 6.10 -51.97
N GLY A 76 -14.99 5.87 -51.24
CA GLY A 76 -16.29 5.53 -51.80
C GLY A 76 -16.80 4.14 -51.42
N GLU A 77 -15.94 3.22 -50.96
CA GLU A 77 -16.36 1.87 -50.58
C GLU A 77 -16.96 1.80 -49.16
N PRO A 78 -18.01 0.97 -48.95
CA PRO A 78 -18.53 0.73 -47.61
C PRO A 78 -17.51 -0.01 -46.74
N SER A 79 -17.37 0.39 -45.47
CA SER A 79 -16.55 -0.35 -44.50
C SER A 79 -17.15 -1.73 -44.18
N ALA A 80 -16.37 -2.63 -43.56
CA ALA A 80 -16.89 -3.91 -43.07
C ALA A 80 -18.08 -3.72 -42.10
N PHE A 81 -18.00 -2.71 -41.23
CA PHE A 81 -19.07 -2.36 -40.29
C PHE A 81 -20.31 -1.78 -41.00
N GLU A 82 -20.13 -0.93 -42.00
CA GLU A 82 -21.23 -0.42 -42.84
C GLU A 82 -21.96 -1.57 -43.55
N ARG A 83 -21.22 -2.56 -44.08
CA ARG A 83 -21.80 -3.77 -44.70
C ARG A 83 -22.60 -4.61 -43.71
N GLN A 84 -22.13 -4.77 -42.47
CA GLN A 84 -22.87 -5.52 -41.45
C GLN A 84 -24.18 -4.82 -41.06
N ILE A 85 -24.16 -3.50 -40.91
CA ILE A 85 -25.36 -2.71 -40.65
C ILE A 85 -26.34 -2.86 -41.83
N ALA A 86 -25.86 -2.70 -43.06
CA ALA A 86 -26.68 -2.86 -44.26
C ALA A 86 -27.31 -4.27 -44.31
N ASN A 87 -26.53 -5.32 -44.10
CA ASN A 87 -26.99 -6.71 -44.07
C ASN A 87 -28.04 -6.94 -42.98
N ARG A 88 -27.85 -6.39 -41.77
CA ARG A 88 -28.80 -6.54 -40.65
C ARG A 88 -30.18 -5.98 -40.99
N PHE A 89 -30.22 -4.89 -41.75
CA PHE A 89 -31.45 -4.23 -42.20
C PHE A 89 -31.87 -4.59 -43.63
N LYS A 90 -31.20 -5.56 -44.27
CA LYS A 90 -31.46 -6.01 -45.65
C LYS A 90 -31.38 -4.88 -46.68
N ILE A 91 -30.49 -3.93 -46.47
CA ILE A 91 -30.17 -2.83 -47.39
C ILE A 91 -29.11 -3.32 -48.37
N ALA A 92 -29.37 -3.18 -49.66
CA ALA A 92 -28.45 -3.54 -50.74
C ALA A 92 -28.71 -2.63 -51.93
N ASP A 93 -27.65 -2.29 -52.67
CA ASP A 93 -27.78 -1.60 -53.94
C ASP A 93 -28.31 -2.58 -55.01
N ARG A 94 -29.55 -2.37 -55.44
CA ARG A 94 -30.19 -3.13 -56.51
C ARG A 94 -30.67 -2.21 -57.63
N GLY A 95 -30.19 -0.96 -57.67
CA GLY A 95 -30.61 0.05 -58.63
C GLY A 95 -32.05 0.57 -58.41
N ARG A 96 -32.67 0.34 -57.25
CA ARG A 96 -34.00 0.88 -56.95
C ARG A 96 -33.89 2.37 -56.59
N PRO A 97 -34.95 3.19 -56.83
CA PRO A 97 -34.89 4.63 -56.57
C PRO A 97 -34.46 5.03 -55.15
N GLY A 98 -34.76 4.22 -54.13
CA GLY A 98 -34.43 4.49 -52.73
C GLY A 98 -33.10 3.90 -52.23
N ASP A 99 -32.40 3.07 -53.02
CA ASP A 99 -31.25 2.31 -52.53
C ASP A 99 -30.08 3.22 -52.12
N ARG A 100 -29.81 4.25 -52.92
CA ARG A 100 -28.73 5.20 -52.63
C ARG A 100 -28.96 5.97 -51.33
N TRP A 101 -30.19 6.43 -51.09
CA TRP A 101 -30.55 7.10 -49.85
C TRP A 101 -30.39 6.19 -48.62
N LEU A 102 -30.76 4.90 -48.75
CA LEU A 102 -30.58 3.92 -47.67
C LEU A 102 -29.10 3.64 -47.38
N ILE A 103 -28.27 3.52 -48.42
CA ILE A 103 -26.81 3.31 -48.26
C ILE A 103 -26.15 4.51 -47.60
N ASP A 104 -26.49 5.73 -48.05
CA ASP A 104 -25.99 6.96 -47.43
C ASP A 104 -26.46 7.08 -45.98
N THR A 105 -27.68 6.64 -45.68
CA THR A 105 -28.20 6.57 -44.30
C THR A 105 -27.40 5.59 -43.44
N VAL A 106 -27.04 4.40 -43.95
CA VAL A 106 -26.17 3.44 -43.25
C VAL A 106 -24.80 4.04 -42.96
N ARG A 107 -24.19 4.70 -43.96
CA ARG A 107 -22.90 5.37 -43.80
C ARG A 107 -22.95 6.47 -42.74
N LEU A 108 -23.99 7.31 -42.79
CA LEU A 108 -24.19 8.38 -41.81
C LEU A 108 -24.42 7.81 -40.40
N ALA A 109 -25.26 6.78 -40.27
CA ALA A 109 -25.54 6.11 -39.01
C ALA A 109 -24.28 5.48 -38.40
N TRP A 110 -23.45 4.83 -39.21
CA TRP A 110 -22.16 4.30 -38.78
C TRP A 110 -21.26 5.41 -38.24
N ARG A 111 -20.94 6.41 -39.07
CA ARG A 111 -19.89 7.39 -38.78
C ARG A 111 -20.25 8.39 -37.68
N THR A 112 -21.52 8.79 -37.59
CA THR A 112 -21.92 9.89 -36.70
C THR A 112 -22.58 9.44 -35.40
N ARG A 113 -23.07 8.19 -35.33
CA ARG A 113 -23.80 7.68 -34.17
C ARG A 113 -23.18 6.41 -33.62
N ILE A 114 -23.12 5.35 -34.44
CA ILE A 114 -22.72 4.01 -33.97
C ILE A 114 -21.24 3.99 -33.59
N LEU A 115 -20.36 4.50 -34.45
CA LEU A 115 -18.92 4.53 -34.21
C LEU A 115 -18.59 5.37 -32.96
N VAL A 116 -19.14 6.58 -32.85
CA VAL A 116 -18.93 7.47 -31.67
C VAL A 116 -19.34 6.78 -30.36
N HIS A 117 -20.46 6.05 -30.37
CA HIS A 117 -20.90 5.29 -29.21
C HIS A 117 -19.95 4.12 -28.89
N ILE A 118 -19.57 3.34 -29.91
CA ILE A 118 -18.62 2.23 -29.74
C ILE A 118 -17.27 2.74 -29.24
N GLU A 119 -16.71 3.81 -29.82
CA GLU A 119 -15.43 4.38 -29.38
C GLU A 119 -15.48 4.81 -27.92
N SER A 120 -16.57 5.46 -27.49
CA SER A 120 -16.78 5.84 -26.09
C SER A 120 -16.79 4.62 -25.16
N ASP A 121 -17.52 3.55 -25.54
CA ASP A 121 -17.59 2.31 -24.77
C ASP A 121 -16.23 1.60 -24.70
N LEU A 122 -15.51 1.52 -25.83
CA LEU A 122 -14.20 0.85 -25.89
C LEU A 122 -13.14 1.63 -25.10
N ARG A 123 -13.18 2.97 -25.13
CA ARG A 123 -12.31 3.81 -24.29
C ARG A 123 -12.60 3.60 -22.82
N LEU A 124 -13.86 3.54 -22.42
CA LEU A 124 -14.25 3.23 -21.04
C LEU A 124 -13.78 1.83 -20.63
N ARG A 125 -13.95 0.83 -21.50
CA ARG A 125 -13.48 -0.55 -21.27
C ARG A 125 -11.96 -0.62 -21.10
N LEU A 126 -11.19 0.08 -21.93
CA LEU A 126 -9.74 0.19 -21.78
C LEU A 126 -9.36 0.84 -20.45
N TRP A 127 -9.99 1.96 -20.12
CA TRP A 127 -9.73 2.69 -18.88
C TRP A 127 -10.00 1.83 -17.65
N GLN A 128 -11.18 1.19 -17.58
CA GLN A 128 -11.57 0.32 -16.47
C GLN A 128 -10.59 -0.85 -16.30
N ALA A 129 -10.22 -1.52 -17.39
CA ALA A 129 -9.27 -2.62 -17.35
C ALA A 129 -7.88 -2.17 -16.88
N ALA A 130 -7.41 -1.00 -17.34
CA ALA A 130 -6.14 -0.45 -16.91
C ALA A 130 -6.16 -0.05 -15.44
N GLU A 131 -7.23 0.61 -14.99
CA GLU A 131 -7.44 1.02 -13.61
C GLU A 131 -7.50 -0.19 -12.66
N ASP A 132 -8.22 -1.26 -13.01
CA ASP A 132 -8.30 -2.49 -12.20
C ASP A 132 -6.90 -3.09 -11.95
N VAL A 133 -6.12 -3.24 -13.01
CA VAL A 133 -4.75 -3.77 -12.92
C VAL A 133 -3.84 -2.83 -12.11
N ALA A 134 -3.95 -1.52 -12.33
CA ALA A 134 -3.12 -0.54 -11.63
C ALA A 134 -3.43 -0.51 -10.13
N VAL A 135 -4.72 -0.53 -9.75
CA VAL A 135 -5.16 -0.61 -8.35
C VAL A 135 -4.62 -1.88 -7.68
N GLN A 136 -4.64 -3.03 -8.37
CA GLN A 136 -4.08 -4.28 -7.83
C GLN A 136 -2.56 -4.19 -7.61
N VAL A 137 -1.81 -3.60 -8.55
CA VAL A 137 -0.36 -3.38 -8.39
C VAL A 137 -0.08 -2.45 -7.21
N PHE A 138 -0.83 -1.36 -7.07
CA PHE A 138 -0.66 -0.41 -5.97
C PHE A 138 -1.02 -1.03 -4.61
N ALA A 139 -2.08 -1.84 -4.56
CA ALA A 139 -2.46 -2.62 -3.40
C ALA A 139 -1.35 -3.62 -3.00
N GLY A 140 -0.72 -4.30 -3.97
CA GLY A 140 0.43 -5.18 -3.74
C GLY A 140 1.63 -4.42 -3.20
N ASN A 141 2.00 -3.30 -3.82
CA ASN A 141 3.12 -2.47 -3.38
C ASN A 141 2.90 -1.91 -1.96
N LEU A 142 1.67 -1.49 -1.63
CA LEU A 142 1.34 -1.04 -0.27
C LEU A 142 1.47 -2.19 0.73
N ARG A 143 0.96 -3.39 0.40
CA ARG A 143 1.07 -4.58 1.24
C ARG A 143 2.54 -4.89 1.56
N ASP A 144 3.41 -4.84 0.56
CA ASP A 144 4.85 -5.09 0.73
C ASP A 144 5.52 -4.07 1.64
N LEU A 145 5.13 -2.78 1.52
CA LEU A 145 5.63 -1.72 2.42
C LEU A 145 5.16 -1.91 3.87
N LEU A 146 3.89 -2.26 4.08
CA LEU A 146 3.30 -2.46 5.40
C LEU A 146 3.83 -3.72 6.10
N LEU A 147 4.10 -4.78 5.34
CA LEU A 147 4.61 -6.06 5.86
C LEU A 147 6.14 -6.17 5.79
N ALA A 148 6.83 -5.05 5.52
CA ALA A 148 8.28 -4.98 5.59
C ALA A 148 8.78 -5.34 7.00
N SER A 149 9.96 -5.97 7.07
CA SER A 149 10.51 -6.50 8.31
C SER A 149 10.79 -5.37 9.33
N PRO A 150 10.19 -5.41 10.53
CA PRO A 150 10.45 -4.43 11.57
C PRO A 150 11.85 -4.64 12.17
N ALA A 151 12.67 -3.59 12.28
CA ALA A 151 13.98 -3.69 12.95
C ALA A 151 13.86 -3.83 14.48
N GLY A 152 12.67 -3.55 15.02
CA GLY A 152 12.33 -3.73 16.43
C GLY A 152 12.71 -2.53 17.31
N ALA A 153 12.63 -2.75 18.62
CA ALA A 153 12.77 -1.72 19.66
C ALA A 153 14.23 -1.30 19.89
N ARG A 154 14.91 -0.82 18.84
CA ARG A 154 16.33 -0.44 18.84
C ARG A 154 16.47 1.08 18.66
N PRO A 155 17.30 1.77 19.46
CA PRO A 155 17.55 3.20 19.29
C PRO A 155 18.02 3.51 17.86
N THR A 156 17.33 4.43 17.20
CA THR A 156 17.46 4.67 15.76
C THR A 156 17.66 6.15 15.47
N MET A 157 18.58 6.46 14.55
CA MET A 157 18.78 7.78 13.99
C MET A 157 18.16 7.85 12.60
N GLY A 158 17.15 8.69 12.41
CA GLY A 158 16.55 9.00 11.12
C GLY A 158 17.27 10.16 10.45
N LEU A 159 17.64 9.96 9.19
CA LEU A 159 18.21 10.96 8.30
C LEU A 159 17.24 11.19 7.15
N ASP A 160 16.66 12.39 7.09
CA ASP A 160 15.83 12.87 5.98
C ASP A 160 16.70 13.70 5.01
N PRO A 161 17.10 13.14 3.86
CA PRO A 161 18.09 13.76 2.99
C PRO A 161 17.65 15.08 2.36
N GLY A 162 18.62 15.96 2.11
CA GLY A 162 18.39 17.20 1.37
C GLY A 162 19.68 17.93 1.04
N TYR A 163 19.66 18.67 -0.08
CA TYR A 163 20.76 19.56 -0.48
C TYR A 163 20.65 20.90 0.26
N ARG A 164 20.00 21.90 -0.36
CA ARG A 164 19.92 23.29 0.12
C ARG A 164 19.35 23.45 1.54
N THR A 165 18.38 22.62 1.91
CA THR A 165 17.73 22.67 3.24
C THR A 165 18.40 21.78 4.28
N GLY A 166 19.55 21.18 3.95
CA GLY A 166 20.28 20.26 4.81
C GLY A 166 19.59 18.90 4.96
N VAL A 167 20.29 17.99 5.65
CA VAL A 167 19.78 16.69 6.09
C VAL A 167 19.21 16.85 7.49
N LYS A 168 17.96 16.45 7.70
CA LYS A 168 17.28 16.59 8.99
C LYS A 168 17.54 15.31 9.76
N VAL A 169 17.89 15.46 11.02
CA VAL A 169 18.33 14.37 11.89
C VAL A 169 17.37 14.28 13.05
N ALA A 170 16.85 13.08 13.30
CA ALA A 170 16.09 12.77 14.50
C ALA A 170 16.65 11.51 15.14
N VAL A 171 16.89 11.53 16.45
CA VAL A 171 17.24 10.33 17.21
C VAL A 171 16.04 9.93 18.04
N ILE A 172 15.64 8.67 17.91
CA ILE A 172 14.56 8.06 18.69
C ILE A 172 15.10 6.95 19.57
N THR A 173 14.48 6.77 20.73
CA THR A 173 14.76 5.65 21.65
C THR A 173 14.21 4.34 21.08
N GLY A 174 14.52 3.20 21.71
CA GLY A 174 13.93 1.91 21.36
C GLY A 174 12.40 1.85 21.46
N THR A 175 11.77 2.77 22.21
CA THR A 175 10.31 2.89 22.30
C THR A 175 9.71 3.87 21.28
N GLY A 176 10.54 4.47 20.42
CA GLY A 176 10.11 5.43 19.40
C GLY A 176 9.91 6.87 19.91
N GLN A 177 10.27 7.16 21.17
CA GLN A 177 10.25 8.52 21.71
C GLN A 177 11.40 9.34 21.11
N VAL A 178 11.14 10.60 20.80
CA VAL A 178 12.17 11.51 20.26
C VAL A 178 13.12 11.91 21.38
N ALA A 179 14.40 11.60 21.23
CA ALA A 179 15.45 11.98 22.16
C ALA A 179 16.04 13.35 21.80
N THR A 180 16.32 13.59 20.51
CA THR A 180 16.83 14.88 20.03
C THR A 180 16.64 15.01 18.52
N THR A 181 16.72 16.25 18.03
CA THR A 181 16.64 16.59 16.62
C THR A 181 17.65 17.68 16.26
N THR A 182 18.19 17.64 15.05
CA THR A 182 19.05 18.72 14.52
C THR A 182 18.99 18.74 12.99
N THR A 183 19.65 19.71 12.37
CA THR A 183 19.86 19.78 10.92
C THR A 183 21.34 19.95 10.63
N ILE A 184 21.86 19.10 9.75
CA ILE A 184 23.25 19.12 9.29
C ILE A 184 23.32 19.51 7.81
N TYR A 185 24.47 20.00 7.35
CA TYR A 185 24.65 20.48 5.98
C TYR A 185 25.86 19.83 5.27
N PRO A 186 25.87 18.50 5.11
CA PRO A 186 27.00 17.77 4.52
C PRO A 186 27.16 18.02 3.02
N HIS A 187 26.06 18.33 2.33
CA HIS A 187 25.99 18.40 0.87
C HIS A 187 26.03 19.84 0.35
N GLU A 188 25.91 20.00 -0.96
CA GLU A 188 25.76 21.31 -1.61
C GLU A 188 24.57 22.11 -1.04
N PRO A 189 24.71 23.43 -0.84
CA PRO A 189 25.87 24.26 -1.17
C PRO A 189 26.92 24.40 -0.06
N GLN A 190 26.65 23.94 1.18
CA GLN A 190 27.54 24.23 2.32
C GLN A 190 28.72 23.26 2.44
N ARG A 191 28.59 22.03 1.94
CA ARG A 191 29.64 20.99 1.89
C ARG A 191 30.36 20.73 3.23
N ARG A 192 29.64 20.78 4.36
CA ARG A 192 30.21 20.59 5.71
C ARG A 192 30.25 19.11 6.11
N TRP A 193 31.01 18.32 5.35
CA TRP A 193 31.04 16.87 5.47
C TRP A 193 31.57 16.39 6.83
N ASP A 194 32.79 16.79 7.19
CA ASP A 194 33.46 16.33 8.43
C ASP A 194 32.75 16.81 9.69
N GLU A 195 32.24 18.05 9.68
CA GLU A 195 31.41 18.60 10.77
C GLU A 195 30.16 17.74 10.98
N SER A 196 29.50 17.35 9.88
CA SER A 196 28.31 16.50 9.93
C SER A 196 28.64 15.12 10.50
N ILE A 197 29.74 14.49 10.08
CA ILE A 197 30.19 13.20 10.64
C ILE A 197 30.43 13.32 12.14
N ALA A 198 31.18 14.34 12.58
CA ALA A 198 31.47 14.54 14.00
C ALA A 198 30.19 14.73 14.84
N GLN A 199 29.22 15.50 14.32
CA GLN A 199 27.93 15.69 14.98
C GLN A 199 27.11 14.39 15.05
N LEU A 200 27.03 13.63 13.95
CA LEU A 200 26.32 12.35 13.93
C LEU A 200 26.96 11.32 14.88
N ALA A 201 28.30 11.25 14.92
CA ALA A 201 29.03 10.37 15.84
C ALA A 201 28.78 10.73 17.31
N ARG A 202 28.71 12.03 17.64
CA ARG A 202 28.37 12.50 18.99
C ARG A 202 26.96 12.05 19.38
N LEU A 203 25.97 12.31 18.53
CA LEU A 203 24.57 11.93 18.77
C LEU A 203 24.40 10.41 18.90
N ALA A 204 25.08 9.65 18.05
CA ALA A 204 25.06 8.20 18.09
C ALA A 204 25.61 7.65 19.42
N ARG A 205 26.72 8.21 19.90
CA ARG A 205 27.32 7.82 21.19
C ARG A 205 26.45 8.21 22.39
N GLU A 206 25.95 9.44 22.40
CA GLU A 206 25.15 10.00 23.49
C GLU A 206 23.85 9.21 23.72
N HIS A 207 23.17 8.83 22.63
CA HIS A 207 21.88 8.15 22.70
C HIS A 207 21.96 6.65 22.43
N ARG A 208 23.17 6.08 22.35
CA ARG A 208 23.42 4.65 22.09
C ARG A 208 22.65 4.15 20.86
N VAL A 209 22.76 4.91 19.77
CA VAL A 209 22.12 4.57 18.49
C VAL A 209 22.71 3.26 17.99
N GLU A 210 21.85 2.37 17.53
CA GLU A 210 22.25 1.11 16.90
C GLU A 210 21.97 1.12 15.39
N LEU A 211 20.93 1.84 14.97
CA LEU A 211 20.43 1.87 13.60
C LEU A 211 20.43 3.27 13.02
N ILE A 212 20.76 3.38 11.74
CA ILE A 212 20.61 4.61 10.95
C ILE A 212 19.58 4.35 9.84
N ALA A 213 18.43 5.01 9.91
CA ALA A 213 17.42 5.00 8.87
C ALA A 213 17.64 6.17 7.91
N ILE A 214 17.79 5.91 6.62
CA ILE A 214 18.07 6.95 5.61
C ILE A 214 16.90 6.98 4.62
N GLY A 215 16.24 8.13 4.47
CA GLY A 215 15.19 8.33 3.47
C GLY A 215 15.71 8.11 2.04
N ASN A 216 14.89 7.57 1.16
CA ASN A 216 15.26 7.25 -0.23
C ASN A 216 14.97 8.38 -1.24
N GLY A 217 14.81 9.62 -0.77
CA GLY A 217 14.52 10.78 -1.61
C GLY A 217 15.72 11.49 -2.20
N THR A 218 15.56 12.81 -2.31
CA THR A 218 16.55 13.70 -2.92
C THR A 218 17.81 13.76 -2.06
N ALA A 219 18.99 13.59 -2.66
CA ALA A 219 20.28 13.48 -1.97
C ALA A 219 20.46 12.21 -1.09
N SER A 220 19.61 11.19 -1.27
CA SER A 220 19.70 9.93 -0.51
C SER A 220 21.00 9.17 -0.78
N ARG A 221 21.51 9.16 -2.02
CA ARG A 221 22.77 8.49 -2.38
C ARG A 221 23.96 9.10 -1.65
N GLU A 222 24.01 10.43 -1.58
CA GLU A 222 25.05 11.18 -0.90
C GLU A 222 24.96 11.01 0.62
N THR A 223 23.74 10.96 1.16
CA THR A 223 23.50 10.72 2.59
C THR A 223 23.81 9.27 2.98
N ASP A 224 23.57 8.31 2.09
CA ASP A 224 23.98 6.91 2.28
C ASP A 224 25.51 6.77 2.33
N ARG A 225 26.24 7.51 1.48
CA ARG A 225 27.71 7.62 1.56
C ARG A 225 28.17 8.23 2.88
N LEU A 226 27.48 9.27 3.37
CA LEU A 226 27.77 9.88 4.67
C LEU A 226 27.59 8.87 5.82
N GLY A 227 26.50 8.09 5.80
CA GLY A 227 26.25 7.03 6.77
C GLY A 227 27.29 5.90 6.71
N ALA A 228 27.72 5.52 5.50
CA ALA A 228 28.79 4.53 5.33
C ALA A 228 30.12 5.02 5.90
N GLU A 229 30.48 6.28 5.63
CA GLU A 229 31.71 6.89 6.12
C GLU A 229 31.71 7.05 7.65
N LEU A 230 30.57 7.41 8.24
CA LEU A 230 30.39 7.43 9.69
C LEU A 230 30.66 6.05 10.32
N ILE A 231 30.11 4.98 9.75
CA ILE A 231 30.32 3.60 10.23
C ILE A 231 31.81 3.22 10.12
N ARG A 232 32.46 3.58 9.00
CA ARG A 232 33.86 3.27 8.73
C ARG A 232 34.82 3.99 9.69
N LEU A 233 34.54 5.26 10.00
CA LEU A 233 35.38 6.08 10.88
C LEU A 233 35.14 5.78 12.37
N HIS A 234 33.95 5.28 12.73
CA HIS A 234 33.56 4.99 14.11
C HIS A 234 33.07 3.54 14.29
N PRO A 235 33.92 2.52 14.05
CA PRO A 235 33.54 1.12 14.17
C PRO A 235 33.13 0.74 15.60
N GLU A 236 33.59 1.48 16.61
CA GLU A 236 33.26 1.26 18.02
C GLU A 236 31.76 1.46 18.35
N LEU A 237 31.03 2.16 17.47
CA LEU A 237 29.60 2.44 17.68
C LEU A 237 28.69 1.29 17.21
N GLY A 238 29.21 0.32 16.45
CA GLY A 238 28.43 -0.84 15.99
C GLY A 238 27.18 -0.49 15.16
N LEU A 239 27.21 0.64 14.46
CA LEU A 239 26.06 1.19 13.73
C LEU A 239 25.73 0.37 12.49
N THR A 240 24.44 0.18 12.23
CA THR A 240 23.95 -0.40 10.97
C THR A 240 23.06 0.58 10.23
N LYS A 241 23.42 0.92 8.97
CA LYS A 241 22.59 1.77 8.12
C LYS A 241 21.59 0.96 7.29
N VAL A 242 20.40 1.51 7.10
CA VAL A 242 19.34 0.96 6.25
C VAL A 242 18.65 2.11 5.51
N VAL A 243 18.47 1.94 4.20
CA VAL A 243 17.66 2.87 3.40
C VAL A 243 16.19 2.49 3.55
N VAL A 244 15.34 3.47 3.84
CA VAL A 244 13.90 3.31 4.01
C VAL A 244 13.14 4.20 3.05
N SER A 245 11.94 3.78 2.66
CA SER A 245 11.05 4.62 1.87
C SER A 245 10.68 5.88 2.65
N GLU A 246 10.77 7.06 2.03
CA GLU A 246 10.24 8.31 2.58
C GLU A 246 8.81 8.61 2.09
N ALA A 247 8.20 7.70 1.33
CA ALA A 247 6.86 7.90 0.76
C ALA A 247 5.86 8.29 1.85
N GLY A 248 5.16 9.41 1.65
CA GLY A 248 4.19 9.95 2.59
C GLY A 248 4.77 10.64 3.84
N ALA A 249 6.10 10.67 4.04
CA ALA A 249 6.70 11.32 5.22
C ALA A 249 6.43 12.83 5.25
N SER A 250 6.44 13.48 4.08
CA SER A 250 6.06 14.89 3.95
C SER A 250 4.58 15.12 4.29
N VAL A 251 3.69 14.25 3.82
CA VAL A 251 2.25 14.30 4.13
C VAL A 251 2.00 14.09 5.62
N TYR A 252 2.68 13.12 6.24
CA TYR A 252 2.68 12.94 7.70
C TYR A 252 3.12 14.22 8.40
N SER A 253 4.28 14.78 8.03
CA SER A 253 4.89 15.92 8.74
C SER A 253 3.98 17.16 8.79
N ALA A 254 3.22 17.39 7.73
CA ALA A 254 2.26 18.50 7.59
C ALA A 254 0.86 18.17 8.15
N SER A 255 0.62 16.94 8.61
CA SER A 255 -0.70 16.53 9.10
C SER A 255 -1.04 17.13 10.47
N ALA A 256 -2.34 17.26 10.73
CA ALA A 256 -2.85 17.63 12.05
C ALA A 256 -2.45 16.60 13.12
N PHE A 257 -2.42 15.31 12.76
CA PHE A 257 -2.01 14.23 13.66
C PHE A 257 -0.55 14.37 14.10
N ALA A 258 0.39 14.59 13.17
CA ALA A 258 1.80 14.79 13.51
C ALA A 258 2.01 16.05 14.37
N SER A 259 1.22 17.09 14.15
CA SER A 259 1.26 18.30 14.98
C SER A 259 0.82 18.06 16.43
N GLN A 260 -0.12 17.13 16.64
CA GLN A 260 -0.55 16.70 17.98
C GLN A 260 0.45 15.72 18.62
N GLU A 261 1.03 14.83 17.82
CA GLU A 261 1.98 13.81 18.30
C GLU A 261 3.34 14.41 18.68
N LEU A 262 3.80 15.42 17.95
CA LEU A 262 5.12 16.05 18.11
C LEU A 262 4.97 17.57 18.27
N PRO A 263 4.32 18.04 19.36
CA PRO A 263 4.11 19.46 19.59
C PRO A 263 5.47 20.16 19.76
N GLY A 264 5.62 21.32 19.11
CA GLY A 264 6.85 22.13 19.19
C GLY A 264 7.98 21.71 18.26
N LEU A 265 7.88 20.58 17.54
CA LEU A 265 8.82 20.25 16.48
C LEU A 265 8.43 20.96 15.17
N ASP A 266 9.42 21.51 14.48
CA ASP A 266 9.28 22.05 13.13
C ASP A 266 8.82 20.97 12.15
N VAL A 267 8.03 21.37 11.15
CA VAL A 267 7.48 20.45 10.14
C VAL A 267 8.58 19.67 9.45
N SER A 268 9.73 20.29 9.12
CA SER A 268 10.81 19.60 8.43
C SER A 268 11.47 18.50 9.26
N LEU A 269 11.48 18.62 10.60
CA LEU A 269 12.10 17.63 11.50
C LEU A 269 11.19 16.42 11.76
N ARG A 270 9.87 16.59 11.63
CA ARG A 270 8.89 15.49 11.80
C ARG A 270 9.07 14.40 10.75
N GLY A 271 9.52 14.76 9.54
CA GLY A 271 9.86 13.80 8.48
C GLY A 271 10.96 12.84 8.92
N ALA A 272 12.04 13.36 9.51
CA ALA A 272 13.14 12.54 10.03
C ALA A 272 12.71 11.61 11.18
N VAL A 273 11.78 12.07 12.04
CA VAL A 273 11.18 11.21 13.07
C VAL A 273 10.40 10.06 12.45
N SER A 274 9.60 10.32 11.41
CA SER A 274 8.84 9.29 10.70
C SER A 274 9.76 8.27 10.02
N ILE A 275 10.85 8.72 9.39
CA ILE A 275 11.87 7.85 8.78
C ILE A 275 12.48 6.92 9.82
N ALA A 276 12.85 7.43 11.01
CA ALA A 276 13.40 6.62 12.09
C ALA A 276 12.41 5.56 12.59
N ARG A 277 11.15 5.97 12.85
CA ARG A 277 10.10 5.07 13.36
C ARG A 277 9.69 4.00 12.36
N ARG A 278 9.71 4.34 11.07
CA ARG A 278 9.41 3.39 9.99
C ARG A 278 10.41 2.24 9.93
N LEU A 279 11.68 2.46 10.29
CA LEU A 279 12.64 1.37 10.40
C LEU A 279 12.33 0.45 11.59
N GLN A 280 11.92 1.02 12.73
CA GLN A 280 11.54 0.23 13.91
C GLN A 280 10.32 -0.65 13.64
N ASP A 281 9.25 -0.07 13.12
CA ASP A 281 8.05 -0.78 12.69
C ASP A 281 7.35 -0.05 11.51
N PRO A 282 7.49 -0.56 10.27
CA PRO A 282 6.89 0.05 9.09
C PRO A 282 5.36 0.16 9.19
N LEU A 283 4.69 -0.87 9.69
CA LEU A 283 3.24 -0.93 9.79
C LEU A 283 2.73 0.15 10.74
N ALA A 284 3.30 0.23 11.95
CA ALA A 284 2.84 1.16 12.99
C ALA A 284 3.04 2.63 12.60
N GLU A 285 4.01 2.93 11.75
CA GLU A 285 4.28 4.30 11.27
C GLU A 285 3.47 4.64 10.01
N LEU A 286 3.38 3.74 9.03
CA LEU A 286 2.67 4.00 7.77
C LEU A 286 1.16 4.16 7.93
N VAL A 287 0.53 3.49 8.91
CA VAL A 287 -0.92 3.62 9.20
C VAL A 287 -1.32 5.02 9.68
N LYS A 288 -0.36 5.88 10.06
CA LYS A 288 -0.60 7.28 10.44
C LYS A 288 -0.85 8.19 9.24
N ILE A 289 -0.63 7.67 8.02
CA ILE A 289 -0.74 8.41 6.76
C ILE A 289 -1.98 7.91 6.04
N ASP A 290 -2.66 8.81 5.32
CA ASP A 290 -3.68 8.40 4.36
C ASP A 290 -3.06 7.44 3.32
N PRO A 291 -3.59 6.22 3.16
CA PRO A 291 -3.03 5.23 2.24
C PRO A 291 -2.85 5.75 0.81
N GLN A 292 -3.73 6.64 0.33
CA GLN A 292 -3.60 7.24 -1.00
C GLN A 292 -2.42 8.21 -1.13
N SER A 293 -1.99 8.77 -0.01
CA SER A 293 -0.85 9.68 0.08
C SER A 293 0.48 8.94 0.20
N ILE A 294 0.47 7.62 0.39
CA ILE A 294 1.66 6.78 0.32
C ILE A 294 1.92 6.52 -1.16
N GLY A 295 3.01 7.07 -1.70
CA GLY A 295 3.40 6.88 -3.09
C GLY A 295 3.71 5.42 -3.42
N VAL A 296 2.73 4.70 -3.97
CA VAL A 296 2.82 3.24 -4.23
C VAL A 296 2.89 2.89 -5.71
N GLY A 297 2.83 3.87 -6.60
CA GLY A 297 3.10 3.63 -8.01
C GLY A 297 2.96 4.87 -8.90
N GLN A 298 3.43 4.71 -10.15
CA GLN A 298 3.27 5.72 -11.18
C GLN A 298 1.81 5.88 -11.55
N TYR A 299 1.37 7.11 -11.85
CA TYR A 299 -0.01 7.43 -12.25
C TYR A 299 -1.09 7.22 -11.17
N GLN A 300 -0.73 7.07 -9.89
CA GLN A 300 -1.71 6.91 -8.80
C GLN A 300 -2.74 8.04 -8.74
N HIS A 301 -2.32 9.28 -9.04
CA HIS A 301 -3.17 10.47 -9.05
C HIS A 301 -4.04 10.59 -10.31
N ASP A 302 -3.84 9.71 -11.29
CA ASP A 302 -4.61 9.68 -12.53
C ASP A 302 -5.84 8.75 -12.41
N LEU A 303 -5.88 7.87 -11.40
CA LEU A 303 -6.97 6.89 -11.20
C LEU A 303 -8.19 7.48 -10.47
N GLY A 304 -9.32 6.77 -10.53
CA GLY A 304 -10.52 7.12 -9.77
C GLY A 304 -10.29 7.04 -8.25
N GLU A 305 -10.40 8.18 -7.57
CA GLU A 305 -10.11 8.35 -6.14
C GLU A 305 -10.85 7.33 -5.25
N HIS A 306 -12.16 7.16 -5.43
CA HIS A 306 -12.96 6.25 -4.59
C HIS A 306 -12.55 4.79 -4.69
N LYS A 307 -12.19 4.32 -5.89
CA LYS A 307 -11.82 2.92 -6.12
C LYS A 307 -10.44 2.63 -5.53
N LEU A 308 -9.51 3.56 -5.71
CA LEU A 308 -8.17 3.48 -5.14
C LEU A 308 -8.21 3.52 -3.60
N SER A 309 -8.93 4.49 -3.00
CA SER A 309 -9.01 4.59 -1.52
C SER A 309 -9.54 3.30 -0.92
N ARG A 310 -10.68 2.78 -1.43
CA ARG A 310 -11.27 1.55 -0.91
C ARG A 310 -10.31 0.36 -0.98
N ALA A 311 -9.58 0.22 -2.07
CA ALA A 311 -8.63 -0.88 -2.25
C ALA A 311 -7.43 -0.75 -1.29
N LEU A 312 -6.87 0.45 -1.14
CA LEU A 312 -5.73 0.68 -0.24
C LEU A 312 -6.14 0.57 1.23
N ASP A 313 -7.32 1.06 1.61
CA ASP A 313 -7.88 0.92 2.96
C ASP A 313 -8.08 -0.55 3.33
N ALA A 314 -8.59 -1.37 2.39
CA ALA A 314 -8.73 -2.81 2.59
C ALA A 314 -7.38 -3.50 2.81
N VAL A 315 -6.34 -3.11 2.06
CA VAL A 315 -4.98 -3.64 2.27
C VAL A 315 -4.43 -3.28 3.65
N VAL A 316 -4.68 -2.05 4.11
CA VAL A 316 -4.24 -1.62 5.45
C VAL A 316 -4.95 -2.43 6.53
N GLU A 317 -6.26 -2.61 6.42
CA GLU A 317 -7.04 -3.45 7.34
C GLU A 317 -6.52 -4.89 7.34
N ASP A 318 -6.34 -5.51 6.17
CA ASP A 318 -5.76 -6.86 6.05
C ASP A 318 -4.41 -6.97 6.76
N CYS A 319 -3.50 -6.03 6.52
CA CYS A 319 -2.14 -6.07 7.07
C CYS A 319 -2.15 -5.88 8.59
N VAL A 320 -2.93 -4.93 9.11
CA VAL A 320 -3.04 -4.67 10.55
C VAL A 320 -3.62 -5.86 11.29
N ASN A 321 -4.69 -6.46 10.77
CA ASN A 321 -5.33 -7.60 11.43
C ASN A 321 -4.51 -8.88 11.27
N ALA A 322 -3.81 -9.08 10.15
CA ALA A 322 -2.87 -10.21 10.00
C ALA A 322 -1.69 -10.10 10.97
N VAL A 323 -1.13 -8.91 11.15
CA VAL A 323 -0.03 -8.69 12.10
C VAL A 323 -0.52 -8.72 13.52
N GLY A 324 -1.73 -8.23 13.82
CA GLY A 324 -2.29 -8.06 15.16
C GLY A 324 -1.65 -6.90 15.95
N VAL A 325 -2.36 -6.37 16.92
CA VAL A 325 -2.04 -5.09 17.56
C VAL A 325 -1.94 -5.24 19.07
N ASP A 326 -0.84 -4.79 19.68
CA ASP A 326 -0.73 -4.70 21.14
C ASP A 326 -1.56 -3.50 21.65
N VAL A 327 -2.65 -3.79 22.35
CA VAL A 327 -3.63 -2.78 22.77
C VAL A 327 -3.06 -1.80 23.79
N ASN A 328 -1.99 -2.16 24.50
CA ASN A 328 -1.38 -1.30 25.52
C ASN A 328 -0.38 -0.30 24.95
N THR A 329 0.14 -0.54 23.74
CA THR A 329 1.16 0.32 23.12
C THR A 329 0.71 0.97 21.81
N ALA A 330 -0.29 0.39 21.14
CA ALA A 330 -0.76 0.89 19.85
C ALA A 330 -1.28 2.33 19.90
N SER A 331 -1.04 3.06 18.82
CA SER A 331 -1.55 4.41 18.61
C SER A 331 -3.02 4.38 18.17
N THR A 332 -3.71 5.51 18.31
CA THR A 332 -5.09 5.65 17.82
C THR A 332 -5.24 5.31 16.33
N PRO A 333 -4.35 5.77 15.40
CA PRO A 333 -4.42 5.38 14.00
C PRO A 333 -4.30 3.87 13.80
N LEU A 334 -3.37 3.19 14.50
CA LEU A 334 -3.20 1.74 14.37
C LEU A 334 -4.44 0.98 14.86
N LEU A 335 -4.97 1.36 16.03
CA LEU A 335 -6.19 0.75 16.58
C LEU A 335 -7.41 0.95 15.68
N SER A 336 -7.52 2.09 14.99
CA SER A 336 -8.63 2.39 14.08
C SER A 336 -8.66 1.55 12.80
N ARG A 337 -7.63 0.74 12.57
CA ARG A 337 -7.54 -0.20 11.44
C ARG A 337 -7.80 -1.65 11.86
N VAL A 338 -8.05 -1.89 13.15
CA VAL A 338 -8.44 -3.21 13.66
C VAL A 338 -9.91 -3.46 13.34
N SER A 339 -10.25 -4.70 12.95
CA SER A 339 -11.61 -5.07 12.58
C SER A 339 -12.60 -4.72 13.70
N GLY A 340 -13.69 -4.05 13.34
CA GLY A 340 -14.71 -3.59 14.29
C GLY A 340 -14.32 -2.37 15.13
N ILE A 341 -13.13 -1.78 14.94
CA ILE A 341 -12.67 -0.58 15.66
C ILE A 341 -12.56 0.60 14.71
N GLY A 342 -13.49 1.55 14.83
CA GLY A 342 -13.37 2.85 14.18
C GLY A 342 -12.57 3.87 15.01
N GLU A 343 -12.28 5.02 14.42
CA GLU A 343 -11.48 6.10 15.04
C GLU A 343 -12.00 6.55 16.42
N GLY A 344 -13.33 6.66 16.57
CA GLY A 344 -13.96 7.03 17.84
C GLY A 344 -13.71 6.01 18.95
N LEU A 345 -13.78 4.72 18.63
CA LEU A 345 -13.55 3.64 19.58
C LEU A 345 -12.06 3.49 19.92
N ALA A 346 -11.18 3.66 18.92
CA ALA A 346 -9.73 3.69 19.13
C ALA A 346 -9.33 4.76 20.16
N ARG A 347 -9.91 5.98 20.07
CA ARG A 347 -9.72 7.03 21.09
C ARG A 347 -10.19 6.59 22.47
N CYS A 348 -11.38 5.98 22.56
CA CYS A 348 -11.91 5.49 23.83
C CYS A 348 -10.99 4.44 24.49
N ILE A 349 -10.41 3.53 23.69
CA ILE A 349 -9.45 2.53 24.18
C ILE A 349 -8.19 3.19 24.75
N VAL A 350 -7.60 4.15 24.00
CA VAL A 350 -6.40 4.87 24.45
C VAL A 350 -6.68 5.68 25.72
N SER A 351 -7.77 6.46 25.74
CA SER A 351 -8.15 7.23 26.95
C SER A 351 -8.46 6.33 28.15
N TYR A 352 -9.02 5.13 27.91
CA TYR A 352 -9.27 4.19 28.99
C TYR A 352 -7.96 3.70 29.63
N ARG A 353 -6.97 3.28 28.84
CA ARG A 353 -5.67 2.83 29.39
C ARG A 353 -4.86 3.95 30.03
N GLU A 354 -5.00 5.18 29.55
CA GLU A 354 -4.36 6.35 30.18
C GLU A 354 -4.97 6.64 31.56
N ALA A 355 -6.28 6.47 31.72
CA ALA A 355 -6.98 6.74 32.98
C ALA A 355 -6.92 5.57 33.99
N HIS A 356 -6.86 4.32 33.52
CA HIS A 356 -6.98 3.12 34.38
C HIS A 356 -5.71 2.26 34.42
N GLY A 357 -4.67 2.63 33.65
CA GLY A 357 -3.48 1.81 33.45
C GLY A 357 -3.65 0.77 32.33
N PRO A 358 -2.61 -0.04 32.06
CA PRO A 358 -2.63 -1.04 30.99
C PRO A 358 -3.68 -2.11 31.23
N PHE A 359 -4.23 -2.67 30.15
CA PHE A 359 -5.14 -3.81 30.19
C PHE A 359 -4.37 -5.08 30.59
N GLY A 360 -4.81 -5.74 31.66
CA GLY A 360 -4.26 -7.04 32.11
C GLY A 360 -4.86 -8.25 31.38
N THR A 361 -6.12 -8.16 30.93
CA THR A 361 -6.79 -9.20 30.13
C THR A 361 -7.77 -8.61 29.11
N ARG A 362 -8.10 -9.38 28.06
CA ARG A 362 -9.09 -8.98 27.04
C ARG A 362 -10.47 -8.77 27.63
N ALA A 363 -10.81 -9.46 28.73
CA ALA A 363 -12.07 -9.27 29.41
C ALA A 363 -12.28 -7.82 29.91
N VAL A 364 -11.20 -7.12 30.26
CA VAL A 364 -11.25 -5.72 30.70
C VAL A 364 -11.67 -4.78 29.57
N LEU A 365 -11.38 -5.12 28.30
CA LEU A 365 -11.78 -4.29 27.15
C LEU A 365 -13.30 -4.07 27.11
N LYS A 366 -14.10 -5.01 27.60
CA LYS A 366 -15.57 -4.88 27.69
C LYS A 366 -16.03 -3.72 28.58
N LYS A 367 -15.14 -3.16 29.41
CA LYS A 367 -15.39 -1.97 30.24
C LYS A 367 -15.11 -0.66 29.51
N VAL A 368 -14.50 -0.70 28.33
CA VAL A 368 -14.22 0.50 27.53
C VAL A 368 -15.54 1.10 27.04
N PRO A 369 -15.77 2.41 27.26
CA PRO A 369 -16.98 3.07 26.79
C PRO A 369 -17.19 2.86 25.29
N ARG A 370 -18.42 2.53 24.90
CA ARG A 370 -18.84 2.30 23.50
C ARG A 370 -18.28 1.03 22.84
N LEU A 371 -17.47 0.23 23.53
CA LEU A 371 -17.10 -1.11 23.04
C LEU A 371 -18.24 -2.09 23.31
N GLY A 372 -19.19 -2.18 22.38
CA GLY A 372 -20.31 -3.12 22.46
C GLY A 372 -19.90 -4.58 22.22
N PRO A 373 -20.78 -5.55 22.54
CA PRO A 373 -20.51 -6.98 22.38
C PRO A 373 -20.06 -7.36 20.95
N LYS A 374 -20.70 -6.78 19.92
CA LYS A 374 -20.35 -7.07 18.52
C LYS A 374 -18.98 -6.50 18.12
N ALA A 375 -18.66 -5.29 18.57
CA ALA A 375 -17.35 -4.69 18.31
C ALA A 375 -16.24 -5.49 19.03
N PHE A 376 -16.50 -5.97 20.25
CA PHE A 376 -15.59 -6.86 20.96
C PHE A 376 -15.39 -8.19 20.21
N GLU A 377 -16.48 -8.84 19.76
CA GLU A 377 -16.42 -10.07 18.98
C GLU A 377 -15.60 -9.91 17.69
N LEU A 378 -15.74 -8.78 16.98
CA LEU A 378 -14.99 -8.53 15.75
C LEU A 378 -13.50 -8.22 16.00
N SER A 379 -13.15 -7.64 17.14
CA SER A 379 -11.81 -7.10 17.39
C SER A 379 -10.93 -7.95 18.29
N ALA A 380 -11.50 -8.73 19.20
CA ALA A 380 -10.77 -9.30 20.33
C ALA A 380 -9.64 -10.25 19.92
N GLY A 381 -9.79 -10.96 18.80
CA GLY A 381 -8.75 -11.88 18.28
C GLY A 381 -7.53 -11.15 17.72
N PHE A 382 -7.69 -9.89 17.32
CA PHE A 382 -6.63 -9.07 16.73
C PHE A 382 -5.93 -8.16 17.76
N LEU A 383 -6.59 -7.89 18.89
CA LEU A 383 -6.03 -7.15 20.01
C LEU A 383 -5.24 -8.09 20.93
N ARG A 384 -3.96 -7.83 21.11
CA ARG A 384 -3.07 -8.63 21.97
C ARG A 384 -2.72 -7.89 23.24
N ILE A 385 -2.53 -8.64 24.31
CA ILE A 385 -2.01 -8.14 25.58
C ILE A 385 -0.75 -8.94 25.88
N ARG A 386 0.40 -8.28 25.72
CA ARG A 386 1.70 -8.88 26.07
C ARG A 386 1.92 -8.78 27.57
N ASN A 387 2.41 -9.87 28.18
CA ASN A 387 2.67 -9.96 29.62
C ASN A 387 1.43 -9.65 30.49
N GLY A 388 0.24 -10.06 30.02
CA GLY A 388 -1.02 -9.97 30.77
C GLY A 388 -1.20 -11.13 31.75
N ASP A 389 -2.35 -11.13 32.43
CA ASP A 389 -2.70 -12.16 33.43
C ASP A 389 -3.07 -13.51 32.77
N ASP A 390 -3.59 -13.47 31.53
CA ASP A 390 -3.93 -14.66 30.74
C ASP A 390 -2.95 -14.81 29.56
N PRO A 391 -2.09 -15.85 29.55
CA PRO A 391 -1.13 -16.08 28.47
C PRO A 391 -1.75 -16.24 27.07
N VAL A 392 -3.03 -16.65 26.98
CA VAL A 392 -3.72 -16.78 25.68
C VAL A 392 -3.99 -15.42 25.04
N ASP A 393 -4.10 -14.34 25.84
CA ASP A 393 -4.36 -12.99 25.34
C ASP A 393 -3.17 -12.42 24.52
N ALA A 394 -2.00 -13.05 24.59
CA ALA A 394 -0.85 -12.74 23.73
C ALA A 394 -0.94 -13.42 22.34
N SER A 395 -1.88 -14.35 22.14
CA SER A 395 -2.08 -15.11 20.90
C SER A 395 -3.17 -14.53 20.00
N GLY A 396 -3.32 -15.07 18.79
CA GLY A 396 -4.46 -14.84 17.90
C GLY A 396 -5.71 -15.65 18.25
N VAL A 397 -5.69 -16.49 19.30
CA VAL A 397 -6.87 -17.28 19.70
C VAL A 397 -7.98 -16.34 20.17
N HIS A 398 -9.15 -16.46 19.55
CA HIS A 398 -10.30 -15.63 19.91
C HIS A 398 -10.90 -16.04 21.27
N PRO A 399 -11.35 -15.09 22.13
CA PRO A 399 -11.94 -15.41 23.44
C PRO A 399 -13.11 -16.41 23.43
N GLU A 400 -13.86 -16.49 22.34
CA GLU A 400 -14.94 -17.48 22.22
C GLU A 400 -14.42 -18.93 22.22
N ALA A 401 -13.18 -19.14 21.80
CA ALA A 401 -12.54 -20.45 21.71
C ALA A 401 -11.68 -20.80 22.92
N TYR A 402 -11.66 -19.97 23.98
CA TYR A 402 -10.94 -20.28 25.22
C TYR A 402 -11.40 -21.59 25.88
N PRO A 403 -12.68 -22.00 25.81
CA PRO A 403 -13.10 -23.33 26.25
C PRO A 403 -12.36 -24.48 25.53
N VAL A 404 -12.01 -24.32 24.25
CA VAL A 404 -11.23 -25.31 23.49
C VAL A 404 -9.82 -25.45 24.08
N VAL A 405 -9.16 -24.32 24.36
CA VAL A 405 -7.82 -24.31 25.00
C VAL A 405 -7.89 -25.01 26.36
N ARG A 406 -8.94 -24.76 27.16
CA ARG A 406 -9.14 -25.45 28.45
C ARG A 406 -9.32 -26.97 28.30
N ARG A 407 -10.02 -27.43 27.25
CA ARG A 407 -10.14 -28.87 26.95
C ARG A 407 -8.78 -29.50 26.59
N ILE A 408 -7.96 -28.79 25.81
CA ILE A 408 -6.60 -29.22 25.46
C ILE A 408 -5.72 -29.34 26.71
N LEU A 409 -5.77 -28.35 27.62
CA LEU A 409 -5.02 -28.39 28.89
C LEU A 409 -5.45 -29.57 29.77
N ALA A 410 -6.75 -29.84 29.87
CA ALA A 410 -7.28 -30.96 30.64
C ALA A 410 -6.81 -32.32 30.08
N ALA A 411 -6.81 -32.47 28.75
CA ALA A 411 -6.38 -33.71 28.10
C ALA A 411 -4.87 -33.96 28.25
N THR A 412 -4.06 -32.90 28.14
CA THR A 412 -2.60 -32.97 28.28
C THR A 412 -2.12 -33.03 29.73
N LYS A 413 -2.99 -32.70 30.70
CA LYS A 413 -2.65 -32.55 32.12
C LYS A 413 -1.48 -31.58 32.34
N SER A 414 -1.36 -30.59 31.45
CA SER A 414 -0.30 -29.58 31.46
C SER A 414 -0.80 -28.25 32.01
N GLN A 415 0.15 -27.41 32.44
CA GLN A 415 -0.10 -26.00 32.71
C GLN A 415 0.08 -25.19 31.42
N LEU A 416 -0.70 -24.13 31.25
CA LEU A 416 -0.74 -23.34 30.01
C LEU A 416 0.63 -22.75 29.67
N GLU A 417 1.36 -22.27 30.67
CA GLU A 417 2.68 -21.66 30.54
C GLU A 417 3.74 -22.66 30.04
N ARG A 418 3.53 -23.96 30.28
CA ARG A 418 4.41 -25.02 29.79
C ARG A 418 4.01 -25.53 28.41
N LEU A 419 2.71 -25.52 28.12
CA LEU A 419 2.19 -26.00 26.85
C LEU A 419 2.48 -25.00 25.72
N ILE A 420 2.42 -23.70 26.01
CA ILE A 420 2.77 -22.65 25.06
C ILE A 420 4.23 -22.81 24.62
N GLY A 421 4.47 -22.95 23.32
CA GLY A 421 5.80 -23.18 22.75
C GLY A 421 6.26 -24.65 22.75
N ASP A 422 5.56 -25.57 23.40
CA ASP A 422 5.89 -27.00 23.38
C ASP A 422 5.41 -27.67 22.10
N THR A 423 6.17 -27.46 21.04
CA THR A 423 5.92 -28.05 19.71
C THR A 423 5.92 -29.58 19.73
N SER A 424 6.53 -30.24 20.73
CA SER A 424 6.60 -31.69 20.78
C SER A 424 5.27 -32.31 21.18
N VAL A 425 4.62 -31.72 22.19
CA VAL A 425 3.30 -32.14 22.67
C VAL A 425 2.20 -31.67 21.71
N LEU A 426 2.25 -30.40 21.29
CA LEU A 426 1.18 -29.81 20.47
C LEU A 426 1.01 -30.49 19.11
N ARG A 427 2.09 -30.98 18.49
CA ARG A 427 2.03 -31.69 17.20
C ARG A 427 1.56 -33.13 17.28
N GLN A 428 1.54 -33.71 18.49
CA GLN A 428 1.02 -35.06 18.71
C GLN A 428 -0.49 -35.06 18.97
N LEU A 429 -1.10 -33.88 19.12
CA LEU A 429 -2.53 -33.74 19.35
C LEU A 429 -3.29 -33.83 18.03
N GLU A 430 -4.26 -34.75 17.98
CA GLU A 430 -5.22 -34.86 16.89
C GLU A 430 -6.30 -33.77 17.04
N PRO A 431 -6.43 -32.82 16.10
CA PRO A 431 -7.40 -31.73 16.21
C PRO A 431 -8.86 -32.19 16.38
N GLU A 432 -9.23 -33.32 15.77
CA GLU A 432 -10.56 -33.91 15.80
C GLU A 432 -11.05 -34.15 17.23
N ALA A 433 -10.13 -34.52 18.14
CA ALA A 433 -10.44 -34.81 19.54
C ALA A 433 -10.95 -33.58 20.33
N PHE A 434 -10.71 -32.37 19.82
CA PHE A 434 -11.08 -31.12 20.48
C PHE A 434 -12.15 -30.32 19.72
N THR A 435 -12.73 -30.89 18.67
CA THR A 435 -13.85 -30.28 17.94
C THR A 435 -15.14 -30.33 18.76
N ASP A 436 -16.13 -29.51 18.38
CA ASP A 436 -17.51 -29.59 18.88
C ASP A 436 -18.48 -29.05 17.81
N ALA A 437 -19.76 -28.85 18.19
CA ALA A 437 -20.79 -28.36 17.27
C ALA A 437 -20.55 -26.92 16.76
N VAL A 438 -19.71 -26.15 17.45
CA VAL A 438 -19.40 -24.75 17.14
C VAL A 438 -18.01 -24.64 16.49
N PHE A 439 -17.02 -25.36 17.03
CA PHE A 439 -15.62 -25.29 16.59
C PHE A 439 -15.20 -26.55 15.83
N GLY A 440 -15.05 -26.40 14.52
CA GLY A 440 -14.58 -27.46 13.63
C GLY A 440 -13.04 -27.61 13.61
N ILE A 441 -12.58 -28.57 12.82
CA ILE A 441 -11.15 -28.90 12.64
C ILE A 441 -10.29 -27.69 12.28
N PRO A 442 -10.70 -26.79 11.34
CA PRO A 442 -9.86 -25.64 10.98
C PRO A 442 -9.55 -24.75 12.18
N THR A 443 -10.56 -24.43 13.00
CA THR A 443 -10.41 -23.57 14.18
C THR A 443 -9.49 -24.21 15.22
N VAL A 444 -9.67 -25.51 15.51
CA VAL A 444 -8.79 -26.22 16.45
C VAL A 444 -7.35 -26.26 15.95
N THR A 445 -7.17 -26.51 14.65
CA THR A 445 -5.83 -26.53 14.01
C THR A 445 -5.12 -25.19 14.17
N ASP A 446 -5.83 -24.08 13.95
CA ASP A 446 -5.25 -22.74 14.10
C ASP A 446 -4.97 -22.40 15.57
N ILE A 447 -5.81 -22.85 16.51
CA ILE A 447 -5.54 -22.74 17.95
C ILE A 447 -4.23 -23.46 18.32
N LEU A 448 -4.03 -24.69 17.84
CA LEU A 448 -2.80 -25.44 18.10
C LEU A 448 -1.56 -24.71 17.54
N ARG A 449 -1.66 -24.13 16.34
CA ARG A 449 -0.59 -23.32 15.74
C ARG A 449 -0.30 -22.05 16.55
N GLU A 450 -1.33 -21.39 17.07
CA GLU A 450 -1.18 -20.23 17.95
C GLU A 450 -0.56 -20.63 19.30
N LEU A 451 -0.90 -21.78 19.87
CA LEU A 451 -0.24 -22.26 21.09
C LEU A 451 1.23 -22.64 20.84
N GLU A 452 1.59 -23.11 19.63
CA GLU A 452 2.99 -23.37 19.27
C GLU A 452 3.80 -22.06 19.23
N LYS A 453 3.23 -20.99 18.67
CA LYS A 453 3.89 -19.68 18.52
C LYS A 453 2.88 -18.55 18.69
N PRO A 454 2.58 -18.14 19.94
CA PRO A 454 1.53 -17.14 20.21
C PRO A 454 1.80 -15.82 19.50
N GLY A 455 0.80 -15.34 18.75
CA GLY A 455 0.85 -14.02 18.14
C GLY A 455 2.00 -13.89 17.15
N ARG A 456 2.33 -14.98 16.46
CA ARG A 456 3.41 -15.05 15.48
C ARG A 456 3.25 -13.90 14.48
N ASP A 457 4.26 -13.05 14.41
CA ASP A 457 4.32 -11.99 13.40
C ASP A 457 4.44 -12.63 12.00
N PRO A 458 3.52 -12.33 11.06
CA PRO A 458 3.59 -12.85 9.69
C PRO A 458 4.71 -12.21 8.87
N ARG A 459 5.30 -11.11 9.34
CA ARG A 459 6.37 -10.37 8.64
C ARG A 459 7.70 -11.14 8.67
N PRO A 460 8.60 -10.92 7.71
CA PRO A 460 9.91 -11.56 7.72
C PRO A 460 10.75 -11.07 8.89
N ALA A 461 11.65 -11.92 9.39
CA ALA A 461 12.64 -11.50 10.38
C ALA A 461 13.58 -10.46 9.76
N PHE A 462 13.86 -9.38 10.49
CA PHE A 462 14.77 -8.34 10.05
C PHE A 462 16.19 -8.89 9.88
N LYS A 463 16.74 -8.68 8.69
CA LYS A 463 18.11 -9.05 8.35
C LYS A 463 18.79 -7.84 7.70
N THR A 464 19.95 -7.51 8.21
CA THR A 464 20.79 -6.46 7.64
C THR A 464 21.47 -7.00 6.39
N ALA A 465 21.29 -6.34 5.25
CA ALA A 465 21.97 -6.72 4.02
C ALA A 465 23.48 -6.42 4.16
N ASN A 466 24.28 -7.47 4.35
CA ASN A 466 25.72 -7.37 4.19
C ASN A 466 26.00 -7.37 2.68
N PHE A 467 25.98 -6.19 2.05
CA PHE A 467 26.43 -6.07 0.67
C PHE A 467 27.90 -6.47 0.59
N ARG A 468 28.22 -7.45 -0.25
CA ARG A 468 29.61 -7.70 -0.64
C ARG A 468 30.07 -6.51 -1.48
N GLU A 469 31.14 -5.83 -1.06
CA GLU A 469 31.78 -4.82 -1.89
C GLU A 469 32.23 -5.44 -3.23
N GLY A 470 31.83 -4.86 -4.36
CA GLY A 470 32.33 -5.22 -5.70
C GLY A 470 31.35 -5.84 -6.70
N VAL A 471 30.03 -5.70 -6.52
CA VAL A 471 29.03 -6.02 -7.57
C VAL A 471 28.30 -4.76 -8.02
#